data_AF-A0A924XLE2-F1
#
_entry.id   AF-A0A924XLE2-F1
#
_cell.length_a   1.000
_cell.length_b   1.000
_cell.length_c   1.000
_cell.angle_alpha   90.00
_cell.angle_beta   90.00
_cell.angle_gamma   90.00
#
_symmetry.space_group_name_H-M   'P 1'
#
loop_
_entity.id
_entity.type
_entity.pdbx_description
1 polymer ?
#
loop_
_entity_poly.entity_id
_entity_poly.type
_entity_poly.pdbx_seq_one_letter_code
_entity_poly.pdbx_strand_id
1 'polypeptide(L)' 'YVSQPLAGERVAQVVTGPGFEQSGVHWSWGNRQREGAEAFAQSLSAKAQNEVRASRLWDLSAAMIGLGAPSASASA' A
#
# COMPACT_ATOMS: atom_id res chain seq x y z
N TYR A 1 -6.38 -12.49 -15.07
CA TYR A 1 -6.57 -11.29 -15.92
C TYR A 1 -7.79 -10.55 -15.42
N VAL A 2 -7.78 -9.22 -15.49
CA VAL A 2 -8.91 -8.33 -15.22
C VAL A 2 -9.00 -7.32 -16.37
N SER A 3 -10.19 -6.91 -16.78
CA SER A 3 -10.30 -5.81 -17.75
C SER A 3 -9.94 -4.47 -17.07
N GLN A 4 -9.44 -3.51 -17.86
CA GLN A 4 -9.09 -2.19 -17.34
C GLN A 4 -10.30 -1.46 -16.72
N PRO A 5 -11.52 -1.48 -17.30
CA PRO A 5 -12.70 -0.88 -16.66
C PRO A 5 -13.00 -1.47 -15.29
N LEU A 6 -13.02 -2.80 -15.17
CA LEU A 6 -13.27 -3.47 -13.88
C LEU A 6 -12.16 -3.20 -12.85
N ALA A 7 -10.91 -3.06 -13.29
CA ALA A 7 -9.84 -2.61 -12.40
C ALA A 7 -10.09 -1.18 -11.88
N GLY A 8 -10.53 -0.27 -12.76
CA GLY A 8 -10.91 1.09 -12.38
C GLY A 8 -12.08 1.14 -11.40
N GLU A 9 -13.12 0.34 -11.64
CA GLU A 9 -14.25 0.19 -10.71
C GLU A 9 -13.80 -0.27 -9.32
N ARG A 10 -12.88 -1.24 -9.24
CA ARG A 10 -12.33 -1.70 -7.96
C ARG A 10 -11.50 -0.64 -7.26
N VAL A 11 -10.73 0.17 -7.99
CA VAL A 11 -10.04 1.34 -7.41
C VAL A 11 -11.07 2.31 -6.81
N ALA A 12 -12.14 2.63 -7.55
CA ALA A 12 -13.20 3.51 -7.04
C ALA A 12 -13.88 2.93 -5.79
N GLN A 13 -14.09 1.60 -5.74
CA GLN A 13 -14.62 0.91 -4.56
C GLN A 13 -13.71 1.06 -3.34
N VAL A 14 -12.39 0.89 -3.47
CA VAL A 14 -11.47 1.09 -2.34
C VAL A 14 -11.47 2.53 -1.85
N VAL A 15 -11.60 3.50 -2.75
CA VAL A 15 -11.57 4.94 -2.42
C VAL A 15 -12.85 5.40 -1.72
N THR A 16 -14.02 4.87 -2.11
CA THR A 16 -15.33 5.44 -1.72
C THR A 16 -16.27 4.47 -1.01
N GLY A 17 -15.97 3.17 -1.05
CA GLY A 17 -16.87 2.13 -0.55
C GLY A 17 -16.81 2.01 0.98
N PRO A 18 -17.96 1.91 1.67
CA PRO A 18 -18.03 1.81 3.13
C PRO A 18 -17.38 0.54 3.71
N GLY A 19 -17.13 -0.47 2.87
CA GLY A 19 -16.42 -1.69 3.27
C GLY A 19 -14.88 -1.58 3.27
N PHE A 20 -14.32 -0.42 2.87
CA PHE A 20 -12.88 -0.26 2.60
C PHE A 20 -12.20 0.76 3.53
N GLU A 21 -12.84 1.14 4.63
CA GLU A 21 -12.36 2.17 5.56
C GLU A 21 -11.17 1.73 6.43
N GLN A 22 -10.87 0.43 6.48
CA GLN A 22 -9.80 -0.10 7.32
C GLN A 22 -8.41 0.30 6.79
N SER A 23 -7.68 1.07 7.59
CA SER A 23 -6.29 1.45 7.32
C SER A 23 -5.31 0.28 7.50
N GLY A 24 -4.17 0.35 6.81
CA GLY A 24 -3.08 -0.64 6.92
C GLY A 24 -3.35 -1.99 6.24
N VAL A 25 -4.39 -2.08 5.40
CA VAL A 25 -4.81 -3.32 4.72
C VAL A 25 -4.38 -3.32 3.25
N HIS A 26 -3.97 -4.50 2.77
CA HIS A 26 -3.82 -4.77 1.35
C HIS A 26 -5.06 -5.49 0.82
N TRP A 27 -5.92 -4.77 0.09
CA TRP A 27 -7.13 -5.33 -0.51
C TRP A 27 -6.83 -6.16 -1.76
N SER A 28 -7.44 -7.32 -1.86
CA SER A 28 -7.27 -8.25 -2.99
C SER A 28 -8.59 -8.86 -3.42
N TRP A 29 -8.68 -9.17 -4.71
CA TRP A 29 -9.78 -9.92 -5.33
C TRP A 29 -9.35 -11.34 -5.75
N GLY A 30 -8.16 -11.76 -5.33
CA GLY A 30 -7.59 -13.06 -5.64
C GLY A 30 -7.15 -13.25 -7.11
N ASN A 31 -6.47 -14.37 -7.37
CA ASN A 31 -5.90 -14.67 -8.70
C ASN A 31 -6.91 -15.23 -9.70
N ARG A 32 -8.08 -15.68 -9.24
CA ARG A 32 -9.14 -16.20 -10.10
C ARG A 32 -10.29 -15.20 -10.07
N GLN A 33 -10.42 -14.43 -11.14
CA GLN A 33 -11.62 -13.61 -11.31
C GLN A 33 -12.83 -14.54 -11.34
N ARG A 34 -13.72 -14.33 -10.39
CA ARG A 34 -15.08 -14.85 -10.42
C ARG A 34 -16.02 -13.66 -10.43
N GLU A 35 -17.08 -13.77 -11.20
CA GLU A 35 -18.17 -12.81 -11.13
C GLU A 35 -18.69 -12.74 -9.69
N GLY A 36 -18.89 -11.53 -9.16
CA GLY A 36 -19.26 -11.32 -7.77
C GLY A 36 -18.17 -11.62 -6.73
N ALA A 37 -16.90 -11.82 -7.12
CA ALA A 37 -15.82 -11.99 -6.15
C ALA A 37 -15.69 -10.75 -5.26
N GLU A 38 -15.85 -10.94 -3.96
CA GLU A 38 -15.65 -9.90 -2.95
C GLU A 38 -14.17 -9.68 -2.67
N ALA A 39 -13.84 -8.47 -2.24
CA ALA A 39 -12.50 -8.15 -1.78
C ALA A 39 -12.24 -8.76 -0.40
N PHE A 40 -10.98 -9.05 -0.11
CA PHE A 40 -10.55 -9.47 1.23
C PHE A 40 -9.21 -8.83 1.60
N ALA A 41 -8.97 -8.72 2.90
CA ALA A 41 -7.69 -8.30 3.47
C ALA A 41 -6.64 -9.41 3.25
N GLN A 42 -5.73 -9.20 2.29
CA GLN A 42 -4.71 -10.18 1.96
C GLN A 42 -3.50 -10.06 2.89
N SER A 43 -3.10 -11.17 3.50
CA SER A 43 -1.86 -11.25 4.27
C SER A 43 -0.64 -10.89 3.42
N LEU A 44 0.19 -10.02 3.95
CA LEU A 44 1.42 -9.58 3.30
C LEU A 44 2.54 -10.62 3.45
N SER A 45 3.56 -10.56 2.58
CA SER A 45 4.76 -11.37 2.77
C SER A 45 5.57 -10.91 4.00
N ALA A 46 6.40 -11.78 4.59
CA ALA A 46 7.31 -11.40 5.68
C ALA A 46 8.24 -10.23 5.32
N LYS A 47 8.62 -10.09 4.04
CA LYS A 47 9.41 -8.96 3.55
C LYS A 47 8.63 -7.64 3.60
N ALA A 48 7.34 -7.68 3.24
CA ALA A 48 6.47 -6.50 3.22
C ALA A 48 5.99 -6.10 4.63
N GLN A 49 5.92 -7.04 5.57
CA GLN A 49 5.60 -6.78 6.98
C GLN A 49 6.81 -6.30 7.81
N ASN A 50 8.01 -6.20 7.23
CA ASN A 50 9.20 -5.83 7.98
C ASN A 50 9.26 -4.31 8.20
N GLU A 51 8.84 -3.87 9.39
CA GLU A 51 8.77 -2.46 9.78
C GLU A 51 10.11 -1.74 9.74
N VAL A 52 11.19 -2.39 10.21
CA VAL A 52 12.55 -1.81 10.19
C VAL A 52 13.00 -1.51 8.77
N ARG A 53 12.71 -2.43 7.84
CA ARG A 53 12.99 -2.22 6.41
C ARG A 53 12.12 -1.10 5.84
N ALA A 54 10.84 -1.02 6.21
CA ALA A 54 9.94 0.03 5.73
C ALA A 54 10.38 1.43 6.20
N SER A 55 10.74 1.57 7.48
CA SER A 55 11.27 2.83 8.03
C SER A 55 12.55 3.25 7.32
N ARG A 56 13.52 2.33 7.15
CA ARG A 56 14.77 2.62 6.43
C ARG A 56 14.54 3.01 4.97
N LEU A 57 13.56 2.38 4.30
CA LEU A 57 13.20 2.72 2.94
C LEU A 57 12.65 4.15 2.86
N TRP A 58 11.80 4.53 3.80
CA TRP A 58 11.29 5.90 3.90
C TRP A 58 12.42 6.92 4.04
N ASP A 59 13.31 6.74 5.02
CA ASP A 59 14.40 7.70 5.29
C ASP A 59 15.30 7.92 4.07
N LEU A 60 15.68 6.82 3.41
CA LEU A 60 16.50 6.87 2.20
C LEU A 60 15.75 7.54 1.04
N SER A 61 14.48 7.21 0.84
CA SER A 61 13.68 7.75 -0.27
C SER A 61 13.40 9.24 -0.09
N ALA A 62 13.03 9.64 1.13
CA ALA A 62 12.80 11.03 1.50
C ALA A 62 14.07 11.88 1.29
N ALA A 63 15.25 11.37 1.70
CA ALA A 63 16.51 12.05 1.44
C ALA A 63 16.79 12.23 -0.06
N MET A 64 16.50 11.23 -0.90
CA MET A 64 16.71 11.30 -2.35
C MET A 64 15.84 12.36 -3.05
N ILE A 65 14.67 12.68 -2.50
CA ILE A 65 13.75 13.68 -3.06
C ILE A 65 13.74 15.00 -2.29
N GLY A 66 14.70 15.20 -1.38
CA GLY A 66 14.83 16.44 -0.61
C GLY A 66 13.78 16.66 0.49
N LEU A 67 13.07 15.60 0.88
CA LEU A 67 12.15 15.62 2.03
C LEU A 67 12.83 15.17 3.34
N GLY A 68 13.99 14.52 3.26
CA GLY A 68 14.80 14.22 4.44
C GLY A 68 15.28 15.53 5.04
N ALA A 69 14.97 15.77 6.32
CA ALA A 69 15.44 16.97 7.02
C ALA A 69 16.94 17.18 6.76
N PRO A 70 17.42 18.43 6.61
CA PRO A 70 18.85 18.65 6.72
C PRO A 70 19.24 18.06 8.07
N SER A 71 20.14 17.07 8.02
CA SER A 71 20.82 16.58 9.21
C SER A 71 21.29 17.83 9.96
N ALA A 72 20.61 18.16 11.06
CA ALA A 72 21.15 19.10 12.02
C ALA A 72 22.46 18.45 12.44
N SER A 73 23.57 19.02 11.96
CA SER A 73 24.90 18.63 12.35
C SER A 73 24.89 18.55 13.88
N ALA A 74 25.06 17.34 14.42
CA ALA A 74 25.40 17.16 15.81
C ALA A 74 26.74 17.90 16.00
N SER A 75 26.64 19.15 16.45
CA SER A 75 27.73 19.98 16.93
C SER A 75 27.62 19.96 18.44
N ALA A 76 28.47 19.14 19.07
CA ALA A 76 29.12 19.33 20.37
C ALA A 76 29.90 18.06 20.71
#